data_AF-A0A4S4KMA0-F1
#
_entry.id   AF-A0A4S4KMA0-F1
#
_cell.length_a   1.000
_cell.length_b   1.000
_cell.length_c   1.000
_cell.angle_alpha   90.00
_cell.angle_beta   90.00
_cell.angle_gamma   90.00
#
_symmetry.space_group_name_H-M   'P 1'
#
loop_
_entity.id
_entity.type
_entity.pdbx_description
1 polymer ?
#
loop_
_entity_poly.entity_id
_entity_poly.type
_entity_poly.pdbx_seq_one_letter_code
_entity_poly.pdbx_strand_id
1 'polypeptide(L)'
;MGVARLSSMIDMLLSGSGGRETEARYPSYIPAAVLERASMPDQRVVSAPLCDIVAALESVGEQRPPGLLVVGWAVLSLWGAGDMTVLDESEENVEGREARDLERVKGWLEGHRWRVKEGLDPLWDAFDVSGLTPV
;
A
#
# COMPACT_ATOMS: atom_id res chain seq x y z
N MET A 1 20.73 -3.81 -0.98
CA MET A 1 21.22 -3.10 0.23
C MET A 1 20.28 -1.97 0.72
N GLY A 2 19.03 -1.85 0.25
CA GLY A 2 18.07 -0.80 0.69
C GLY A 2 17.06 -1.20 1.77
N VAL A 3 16.92 -2.50 2.08
CA VAL A 3 15.89 -3.03 3.01
C VAL A 3 16.24 -2.84 4.48
N ALA A 4 17.50 -2.54 4.80
CA ALA A 4 18.01 -2.59 6.18
C ALA A 4 17.29 -1.65 7.17
N ARG A 5 16.41 -0.78 6.67
CA ARG A 5 15.58 0.11 7.50
C ARG A 5 14.08 -0.03 7.30
N LEU A 6 13.61 -0.77 6.29
CA LEU A 6 12.17 -0.92 6.04
C LEU A 6 11.51 -1.68 7.20
N SER A 7 12.07 -2.82 7.60
CA SER A 7 11.58 -3.60 8.74
C SER A 7 11.49 -2.74 10.01
N SER A 8 12.56 -2.04 10.37
CA SER A 8 12.57 -1.15 11.54
C SER A 8 11.55 -0.02 11.43
N MET A 9 11.32 0.53 10.23
CA MET A 9 10.31 1.55 10.01
C MET A 9 8.89 1.00 10.17
N ILE A 10 8.61 -0.20 9.64
CA ILE A 10 7.32 -0.88 9.83
C ILE A 10 7.09 -1.20 11.31
N ASP A 11 8.10 -1.70 12.01
CA ASP A 11 8.03 -1.96 13.45
C ASP A 11 7.69 -0.69 14.22
N MET A 12 8.29 0.45 13.89
CA MET A 12 7.95 1.74 14.50
C MET A 12 6.50 2.17 14.22
N LEU A 13 5.99 1.95 13.00
CA LEU A 13 4.60 2.29 12.64
C LEU A 13 3.58 1.40 13.40
N LEU A 14 3.92 0.13 13.63
CA LEU A 14 3.07 -0.83 14.35
C LEU A 14 3.17 -0.70 15.88
N SER A 15 4.35 -0.38 16.41
CA SER A 15 4.60 -0.27 17.86
C SER A 15 4.37 1.14 18.43
N GLY A 16 4.28 2.17 17.57
CA GLY A 16 4.19 3.58 17.96
C GLY A 16 5.56 4.12 18.38
N SER A 17 5.79 5.42 18.22
CA SER A 17 7.08 6.01 18.59
C SER A 17 7.14 6.21 20.12
N GLY A 18 8.11 5.57 20.76
CA GLY A 18 8.23 5.54 22.22
C GLY A 18 8.53 6.92 22.81
N GLY A 19 7.50 7.58 23.33
CA GLY A 19 7.64 8.84 24.07
C GLY A 19 6.39 9.28 24.85
N ARG A 20 5.20 8.93 24.39
CA ARG A 20 3.92 9.19 25.08
C ARG A 20 2.97 8.02 24.88
N GLU A 21 2.25 7.62 25.92
CA GLU A 21 1.22 6.55 25.87
C GLU A 21 0.00 6.88 24.98
N THR A 22 0.07 7.95 24.19
CA THR A 22 -1.00 8.51 23.35
C THR A 22 -0.60 8.61 21.87
N GLU A 23 0.54 8.05 21.45
CA GLU A 23 0.87 8.03 20.02
C GLU A 23 0.09 6.90 19.32
N ALA A 24 -0.86 7.29 18.47
CA ALA A 24 -1.71 6.37 17.73
C ALA A 24 -0.86 5.45 16.84
N ARG A 25 -0.96 4.15 17.10
CA ARG A 25 -0.34 3.09 16.28
C ARG A 25 -1.17 2.88 15.01
N TYR A 26 -0.50 2.57 13.90
CA TYR A 26 -1.22 2.11 12.73
C TYR A 26 -1.80 0.72 13.00
N PRO A 27 -3.07 0.44 12.65
CA PRO A 27 -3.61 -0.90 12.71
C PRO A 27 -2.80 -1.85 11.84
N SER A 28 -2.57 -3.09 12.29
CA SER A 28 -1.75 -4.06 11.54
C SER A 28 -2.32 -4.42 10.17
N TYR A 29 -3.65 -4.42 10.07
CA TYR A 29 -4.38 -4.71 8.83
C TYR A 29 -4.44 -3.54 7.85
N ILE A 30 -3.96 -2.33 8.23
CA ILE A 30 -4.09 -1.17 7.35
C ILE A 30 -3.39 -1.46 6.00
N PRO A 31 -4.04 -1.17 4.85
CA PRO A 31 -3.41 -1.36 3.55
C PRO A 31 -2.12 -0.55 3.40
N ALA A 32 -1.11 -1.16 2.81
CA ALA A 32 0.17 -0.55 2.47
C ALA A 32 0.61 -0.98 1.08
N ALA A 33 1.37 -0.12 0.40
CA ALA A 33 1.95 -0.42 -0.89
C ALA A 33 3.37 0.13 -1.02
N VAL A 34 4.26 -0.68 -1.60
CA VAL A 34 5.60 -0.27 -2.02
C VAL A 34 5.59 -0.16 -3.55
N LEU A 35 5.82 1.05 -4.05
CA LEU A 35 5.92 1.36 -5.46
C LEU A 35 7.40 1.54 -5.79
N GLU A 36 7.94 0.61 -6.55
CA GLU A 36 9.30 0.64 -7.05
C GLU A 36 9.33 1.21 -8.46
N ARG A 37 10.24 2.16 -8.70
CA ARG A 37 10.39 2.87 -9.98
C ARG A 37 9.04 3.40 -10.49
N ALA A 38 8.36 4.15 -9.64
CA ALA A 38 7.06 4.73 -9.98
C ALA A 38 7.15 5.56 -11.26
N SER A 39 6.20 5.35 -12.18
CA SER A 39 6.16 5.96 -13.53
C SER A 39 7.18 5.44 -14.56
N MET A 40 7.95 4.40 -14.24
CA MET A 40 8.81 3.73 -15.22
C MET A 40 8.09 2.55 -15.90
N PRO A 41 8.47 2.15 -17.13
CA PRO A 41 7.84 1.04 -17.85
C PRO A 41 7.83 -0.30 -17.10
N ASP A 42 8.80 -0.52 -16.23
CA ASP A 42 8.99 -1.70 -15.37
C ASP A 42 8.74 -1.38 -13.89
N GLN A 43 7.87 -0.39 -13.63
CA GLN A 43 7.33 -0.10 -12.31
C GLN A 43 6.83 -1.40 -11.66
N ARG A 44 7.02 -1.54 -10.36
CA ARG A 44 6.40 -2.62 -9.59
C ARG A 44 5.66 -2.08 -8.39
N VAL A 45 4.40 -2.45 -8.24
CA VAL A 45 3.56 -2.11 -7.09
C VAL A 45 3.29 -3.38 -6.30
N VAL A 46 3.83 -3.45 -5.08
CA VAL A 46 3.56 -4.53 -4.13
C VAL A 46 2.61 -3.98 -3.07
N SER A 47 1.44 -4.59 -2.92
CA SER A 47 0.41 -4.13 -1.98
C SER A 47 0.02 -5.24 -1.01
N ALA A 48 -0.06 -4.94 0.28
CA ALA A 48 -0.33 -5.91 1.34
C ALA A 48 -0.90 -5.18 2.58
N PRO A 49 -1.44 -5.90 3.57
CA PRO A 49 -1.58 -5.37 4.92
C PRO A 49 -0.22 -4.90 5.45
N LEU A 50 -0.19 -3.85 6.29
CA LEU A 50 1.04 -3.25 6.81
C LEU A 50 1.93 -4.27 7.54
N CYS A 51 1.34 -5.22 8.27
CA CYS A 51 2.09 -6.29 8.93
C CYS A 51 2.79 -7.27 7.96
N ASP A 52 2.30 -7.37 6.73
CA ASP A 52 2.76 -8.34 5.73
C ASP A 52 3.63 -7.72 4.64
N ILE A 53 3.74 -6.39 4.57
CA ILE A 53 4.39 -5.68 3.46
C ILE A 53 5.87 -6.03 3.28
N VAL A 54 6.59 -6.29 4.38
CA VAL A 54 8.01 -6.69 4.34
C VAL A 54 8.13 -8.08 3.71
N ALA A 55 7.34 -9.05 4.18
CA ALA A 55 7.32 -10.39 3.62
C ALA A 55 6.87 -10.40 2.15
N ALA A 56 5.90 -9.57 1.79
CA ALA A 56 5.46 -9.40 0.42
C ALA A 56 6.59 -8.89 -0.48
N LEU A 57 7.34 -7.87 -0.03
CA LEU A 57 8.46 -7.31 -0.79
C LEU A 57 9.65 -8.29 -0.91
N GLU A 58 9.93 -9.08 0.12
CA GLU A 58 10.95 -10.13 0.06
C GLU A 58 10.57 -11.26 -0.91
N SER A 59 9.26 -11.53 -1.08
CA SER A 59 8.77 -12.58 -1.98
C SER A 59 8.94 -12.26 -3.48
N VAL A 60 9.03 -10.98 -3.85
CA VAL A 60 9.10 -10.54 -5.26
C VAL A 60 10.53 -10.46 -5.82
N GLY A 61 11.54 -10.76 -5.01
CA GLY A 61 12.94 -10.83 -5.44
C GLY A 61 13.69 -9.50 -5.32
N GLU A 62 14.56 -9.21 -6.30
CA GLU A 62 15.44 -8.04 -6.24
C GLU A 62 14.64 -6.73 -6.25
N GLN A 63 15.00 -5.83 -5.34
CA GLN A 63 14.40 -4.51 -5.26
C GLN A 63 14.83 -3.62 -6.42
N ARG A 64 13.93 -2.72 -6.83
CA ARG A 64 14.16 -1.75 -7.91
C ARG A 64 14.06 -0.31 -7.37
N PRO A 65 15.15 0.27 -6.82
CA PRO A 65 15.14 1.66 -6.40
C PRO A 65 14.85 2.63 -7.56
N PRO A 66 14.23 3.81 -7.29
CA PRO A 66 13.74 4.27 -6.00
C PRO A 66 12.41 3.60 -5.59
N GLY A 67 12.17 3.47 -4.29
CA GLY A 67 10.93 2.92 -3.73
C GLY A 67 10.15 3.97 -2.94
N LEU A 68 8.82 3.99 -3.11
CA LEU A 68 7.88 4.80 -2.34
C LEU A 68 6.99 3.87 -1.51
N LEU A 69 6.93 4.09 -0.19
CA LEU A 69 5.95 3.43 0.68
C LEU A 69 4.73 4.33 0.86
N VAL A 70 3.55 3.80 0.59
CA VAL A 70 2.26 4.41 0.88
C VAL A 70 1.55 3.56 1.93
N VAL A 71 1.08 4.17 3.01
CA VAL A 71 0.34 3.49 4.09
C VAL A 71 -0.99 4.20 4.28
N GLY A 72 -2.08 3.43 4.34
CA GLY A 72 -3.41 3.95 4.60
C GLY A 72 -4.47 3.47 3.61
N TRP A 73 -5.72 3.82 3.89
CA TRP A 73 -6.89 3.38 3.12
C TRP A 73 -6.88 3.77 1.65
N ALA A 74 -6.16 4.85 1.27
CA ALA A 74 -6.00 5.25 -0.12
C ALA A 74 -5.34 4.17 -1.01
N VAL A 75 -4.61 3.23 -0.41
CA VAL A 75 -4.01 2.10 -1.14
C VAL A 75 -5.06 1.18 -1.76
N LEU A 76 -6.28 1.13 -1.21
CA LEU A 76 -7.36 0.33 -1.80
C LEU A 76 -7.65 0.76 -3.25
N SER A 77 -7.53 2.06 -3.54
CA SER A 77 -7.74 2.64 -4.87
C SER A 77 -6.69 2.24 -5.91
N LEU A 78 -5.61 1.56 -5.52
CA LEU A 78 -4.62 1.03 -6.45
C LEU A 78 -5.09 -0.24 -7.19
N TRP A 79 -6.23 -0.81 -6.80
CA TRP A 79 -6.77 -2.02 -7.42
C TRP A 79 -8.30 -1.99 -7.59
N GLY A 80 -8.76 -2.43 -8.77
CA GLY A 80 -10.18 -2.54 -9.08
C GLY A 80 -10.91 -1.20 -8.90
N ALA A 81 -12.09 -1.25 -8.28
CA ALA A 81 -12.86 -0.05 -7.94
C ALA A 81 -12.37 0.64 -6.63
N GLY A 82 -11.44 0.02 -5.90
CA GLY A 82 -11.11 0.39 -4.52
C GLY A 82 -12.29 0.23 -3.56
N ASP A 83 -12.17 0.83 -2.38
CA ASP A 83 -13.28 0.98 -1.43
C ASP A 83 -13.22 2.36 -0.78
N MET A 84 -14.22 3.19 -1.07
CA MET A 84 -14.34 4.56 -0.55
C MET A 84 -15.26 4.65 0.68
N THR A 85 -15.91 3.54 1.08
CA THR A 85 -16.81 3.49 2.25
C THR A 85 -16.09 3.72 3.57
N VAL A 86 -14.75 3.70 3.56
CA VAL A 86 -13.90 4.14 4.69
C VAL A 86 -14.28 5.52 5.21
N LEU A 87 -14.74 6.42 4.33
CA LEU A 87 -15.10 7.79 4.69
C LEU A 87 -16.50 7.92 5.32
N ASP A 88 -17.33 6.87 5.21
CA ASP A 88 -18.70 6.87 5.72
C ASP A 88 -18.77 6.59 7.25
N GLU A 89 -17.61 6.43 7.89
CA GLU A 89 -17.49 6.12 9.32
C GLU A 89 -17.63 7.40 10.18
N SER A 90 -18.71 7.48 10.95
CA SER A 90 -18.93 8.51 11.98
C SER A 90 -18.45 8.09 13.36
N GLU A 91 -18.17 9.05 14.25
CA GLU A 91 -17.78 8.79 15.67
C GLU A 91 -18.83 7.97 16.45
N GLU A 92 -20.05 7.87 15.95
CA GLU A 92 -21.15 7.10 16.55
C GLU A 92 -21.12 5.59 16.18
N ASN A 93 -20.28 5.17 15.23
CA ASN A 93 -20.25 3.81 14.67
C ASN A 93 -18.94 3.08 15.02
N VAL A 94 -18.50 3.16 16.27
CA VAL A 94 -17.22 2.57 16.73
C VAL A 94 -17.32 1.05 16.89
N GLU A 95 -18.48 0.54 17.27
CA GLU A 95 -18.68 -0.88 17.53
C GLU A 95 -18.55 -1.69 16.23
N GLY A 96 -17.70 -2.73 16.25
CA GLY A 96 -17.46 -3.59 15.08
C GLY A 96 -16.64 -2.95 13.96
N ARG A 97 -16.06 -1.75 14.16
CA ARG A 97 -15.24 -1.06 13.15
C ARG A 97 -14.10 -1.92 12.63
N GLU A 98 -13.30 -2.49 13.54
CA GLU A 98 -12.17 -3.37 13.18
C GLU A 98 -12.61 -4.59 12.36
N ALA A 99 -13.75 -5.21 12.69
CA ALA A 99 -14.25 -6.35 11.93
C ALA A 99 -14.66 -5.96 10.50
N ARG A 100 -15.28 -4.79 10.31
CA ARG A 100 -15.60 -4.24 8.99
C ARG A 100 -14.34 -3.91 8.20
N ASP A 101 -13.37 -3.29 8.85
CA ASP A 101 -12.06 -2.97 8.29
C ASP A 101 -11.32 -4.22 7.80
N LEU A 102 -11.31 -5.28 8.62
CA LEU A 102 -10.72 -6.57 8.25
C LEU A 102 -11.43 -7.20 7.05
N GLU A 103 -12.76 -7.20 7.02
CA GLU A 103 -13.52 -7.75 5.89
C GLU A 103 -13.30 -6.92 4.62
N ARG A 104 -13.19 -5.59 4.73
CA ARG A 104 -12.83 -4.69 3.64
C ARG A 104 -11.48 -5.06 3.04
N VAL A 105 -10.44 -5.21 3.86
CA VAL A 105 -9.09 -5.56 3.40
C VAL A 105 -9.07 -6.96 2.78
N LYS A 106 -9.77 -7.91 3.39
CA LYS A 106 -9.91 -9.28 2.87
C LYS A 106 -10.61 -9.31 1.51
N GLY A 107 -11.69 -8.54 1.35
CA GLY A 107 -12.40 -8.37 0.08
C GLY A 107 -11.50 -7.77 -0.98
N TRP A 108 -10.78 -6.69 -0.65
CA TRP A 108 -9.81 -6.04 -1.55
C TRP A 108 -8.68 -6.97 -2.00
N LEU A 109 -8.23 -7.90 -1.16
CA LEU A 109 -7.20 -8.88 -1.53
C LEU A 109 -7.74 -10.11 -2.29
N GLU A 110 -9.05 -10.30 -2.38
CA GLU A 110 -9.70 -11.44 -3.05
C GLU A 110 -9.08 -12.80 -2.63
N GLY A 111 -8.80 -12.96 -1.33
CA GLY A 111 -8.21 -14.19 -0.78
C GLY A 111 -6.69 -14.35 -0.93
N HIS A 112 -6.00 -13.39 -1.55
CA HIS A 112 -4.54 -13.34 -1.58
C HIS A 112 -3.98 -12.74 -0.29
N ARG A 113 -2.71 -13.02 0.05
CA ARG A 113 -2.03 -12.37 1.18
C ARG A 113 -1.47 -11.00 0.80
N TRP A 114 -1.03 -10.85 -0.45
CA TRP A 114 -0.57 -9.60 -1.05
C TRP A 114 -0.79 -9.65 -2.56
N ARG A 115 -0.64 -8.50 -3.22
CA ARG A 115 -0.73 -8.33 -4.67
C ARG A 115 0.56 -7.75 -5.22
N VAL A 116 0.87 -8.11 -6.45
CA VAL A 116 2.01 -7.57 -7.20
C VAL A 116 1.51 -7.17 -8.58
N LYS A 117 1.66 -5.90 -8.94
CA LYS A 117 1.40 -5.37 -10.28
C LYS A 117 2.72 -4.94 -10.90
N GLU A 118 3.04 -5.49 -12.06
CA GLU A 118 4.22 -5.14 -12.85
C GLU A 118 3.79 -4.23 -14.01
N GLY A 119 4.66 -3.29 -14.34
CA GLY A 119 4.47 -2.34 -15.42
C GLY A 119 3.48 -1.20 -15.13
N LEU A 120 3.34 -0.34 -16.13
CA LEU A 120 2.32 0.71 -16.13
C LEU A 120 0.97 0.15 -16.55
N ASP A 121 -0.09 0.87 -16.22
CA ASP A 121 -1.41 0.55 -16.73
C ASP A 121 -1.45 0.66 -18.26
N PRO A 122 -2.01 -0.30 -19.02
CA PRO A 122 -2.09 -0.21 -20.48
C PRO A 122 -2.81 1.04 -20.98
N LEU A 123 -3.67 1.66 -20.15
CA LEU A 123 -4.27 2.95 -20.47
C LEU A 123 -3.24 4.07 -20.70
N TRP A 124 -2.01 3.92 -20.20
CA TRP A 124 -0.93 4.86 -20.49
C TRP A 124 -0.52 4.87 -21.97
N ASP A 125 -0.68 3.74 -22.67
CA ASP A 125 -0.41 3.67 -24.12
C ASP A 125 -1.42 4.49 -24.94
N ALA A 126 -2.59 4.80 -24.37
CA ALA A 126 -3.59 5.65 -25.03
C ALA A 126 -3.19 7.13 -25.04
N PHE A 127 -2.26 7.54 -24.17
CA PHE A 127 -1.69 8.88 -24.21
C PHE A 127 -0.51 8.89 -25.19
N ASP A 128 -0.81 9.08 -26.48
CA ASP A 128 0.22 9.24 -27.51
C ASP A 128 1.03 10.52 -27.27
N VAL A 129 2.14 10.39 -26.54
CA VAL A 129 3.10 11.47 -26.28
C VAL A 129 4.20 11.54 -27.35
N SER A 130 4.15 10.70 -28.39
CA SER A 130 5.19 10.66 -29.43
C SER A 130 5.23 11.93 -30.29
N GLY A 131 4.18 12.75 -30.24
CA GLY A 131 4.11 14.08 -30.85
C GLY A 131 4.46 15.26 -29.93
N LEU A 132 4.69 15.03 -28.63
CA LEU A 132 5.06 16.09 -27.70
C LEU A 132 6.57 16.28 -27.72
N THR A 133 7.03 17.33 -28.39
CA THR A 133 8.43 17.77 -28.30
C THR A 133 8.77 18.10 -26.84
N PRO A 134 9.87 17.55 -26.28
CA PRO A 134 10.37 17.98 -24.97
C PRO A 134 10.64 19.49 -25.02
N VAL A 135 10.15 20.23 -24.02
CA VAL A 135 10.42 21.67 -23.86
C VAL A 135 11.81 21.88 -23.30
#